data_AF-A0A1E4BDK0-F1
#
_entry.id   AF-A0A1E4BDK0-F1
#
_cell.length_a   1.000
_cell.length_b   1.000
_cell.length_c   1.000
_cell.angle_alpha   90.00
_cell.angle_beta   90.00
_cell.angle_gamma   90.00
#
_symmetry.space_group_name_H-M   'P 1'
#
loop_
_entity.id
_entity.type
_entity.pdbx_description
1 polymer ?
#
loop_
_entity_poly.entity_id
_entity_poly.type
_entity_poly.pdbx_seq_one_letter_code
_entity_poly.pdbx_strand_id
1 'polypeptide(L)'
;MPPPGRALLLAALVAAAATASPSPLAAQLVRGTVTQAASGAPIAGVLVELLAADSAGPRVASALTDVAGAFALRAPAPGRYVLAAKRIGVRRVTSPPFLLAAGETRTIPVVLEAVEYRLPEVVVTANRACAATPGDSARVIALWDEARTALDAAEISLRDRLFTAQVSRYVRELEPGTLRVLRETTSDVRGAVASPFGSPPPESLATAGYWRVGGDGRTTYHGPDARTILSDEFLGDHCFHPVTGQGARRGLVGLAFAPRSDRGVPEVRGTLWLDGRSLELQLVEFTYDRLATGTDTVGVGGELHFARLPGGAWIVRRWYLRVPANALSTQPLSTEGSAPWVLVRPTTARLREEGGVVTPDELRPALRLAAIEGTVRDSTRKRPLRGAVVALGGSSRSATADSSGRFRLDDVTPGAYQLLVRASGYDTLGVAAVERSVGPGDGEQLRLTLDALDTRALTTRLCGGRAAAWGRGTLHVTVRDSASGATRPGVQGTLRWMSTTGRETGDSVAVTVQATSDANGHLTFCDVASGRALTLQLRDGAAGTGARLRTMIPARAVRHFDVSLAPAPG
;
A
#
# COMPACT_ATOMS: atom_id res chain seq x y z
N MET A 1 -56.28 -26.70 -64.73
CA MET A 1 -55.65 -27.56 -63.69
C MET A 1 -54.16 -27.63 -64.02
N PRO A 2 -53.22 -27.18 -63.16
CA PRO A 2 -53.31 -26.64 -61.79
C PRO A 2 -53.45 -25.09 -61.78
N PRO A 3 -53.56 -24.42 -60.61
CA PRO A 3 -54.17 -23.08 -60.50
C PRO A 3 -53.16 -21.90 -60.47
N PRO A 4 -53.57 -20.67 -60.85
CA PRO A 4 -52.83 -19.45 -60.53
C PRO A 4 -53.20 -19.01 -59.10
N GLY A 5 -52.32 -19.31 -58.15
CA GLY A 5 -52.51 -19.01 -56.73
C GLY A 5 -51.70 -17.81 -56.26
N ARG A 6 -52.35 -16.64 -56.20
CA ARG A 6 -52.15 -15.63 -55.15
C ARG A 6 -50.73 -15.10 -54.93
N ALA A 7 -50.20 -14.40 -55.92
CA ALA A 7 -49.47 -13.15 -55.64
C ALA A 7 -50.51 -12.11 -55.19
N LEU A 8 -50.18 -11.22 -54.24
CA LEU A 8 -51.05 -10.24 -53.57
C LEU A 8 -51.88 -10.79 -52.40
N LEU A 9 -51.25 -10.91 -51.21
CA LEU A 9 -51.91 -10.68 -49.90
C LEU A 9 -50.94 -10.72 -48.70
N LEU A 10 -49.64 -10.96 -48.89
CA LEU A 10 -48.64 -10.85 -47.83
C LEU A 10 -47.91 -9.50 -47.75
N ALA A 11 -48.18 -8.57 -48.69
CA ALA A 11 -47.62 -7.22 -48.66
C ALA A 11 -48.39 -6.23 -47.77
N ALA A 12 -49.54 -6.63 -47.20
CA ALA A 12 -50.41 -5.74 -46.40
C ALA A 12 -50.28 -5.93 -44.87
N LEU A 13 -49.54 -6.92 -44.40
CA LEU A 13 -49.31 -7.16 -42.95
C LEU A 13 -47.92 -6.72 -42.46
N VAL A 14 -47.07 -6.20 -43.34
CA VAL A 14 -45.75 -5.61 -42.99
C VAL A 14 -45.82 -4.08 -42.89
N ALA A 15 -46.92 -3.45 -43.31
CA ALA A 15 -47.06 -1.98 -43.34
C ALA A 15 -47.73 -1.37 -42.08
N ALA A 16 -48.04 -2.18 -41.05
CA ALA A 16 -48.63 -1.72 -39.79
C ALA A 16 -47.74 -2.00 -38.57
N ALA A 17 -46.45 -2.29 -38.77
CA ALA A 17 -45.45 -2.19 -37.71
C ALA A 17 -45.11 -0.70 -37.53
N ALA A 18 -45.95 -0.05 -36.71
CA ALA A 18 -45.71 1.19 -35.97
C ALA A 18 -44.48 1.99 -36.40
N THR A 19 -44.73 3.12 -37.05
CA THR A 19 -43.90 4.31 -36.95
C THR A 19 -43.88 4.78 -35.49
N ALA A 20 -43.24 4.01 -34.61
CA ALA A 20 -42.78 4.48 -33.32
C ALA A 20 -41.68 5.51 -33.61
N SER A 21 -42.12 6.74 -33.92
CA SER A 21 -41.24 7.89 -33.95
C SER A 21 -40.50 7.89 -32.61
N PRO A 22 -39.16 7.80 -32.59
CA PRO A 22 -38.44 7.88 -31.34
C PRO A 22 -38.80 9.24 -30.74
N SER A 23 -39.59 9.22 -29.66
CA SER A 23 -39.82 10.43 -28.90
C SER A 23 -38.42 10.89 -28.47
N PRO A 24 -37.97 12.10 -28.82
CA PRO A 24 -36.67 12.55 -28.34
C PRO A 24 -36.74 12.44 -26.83
N LEU A 25 -35.84 11.66 -26.24
CA LEU A 25 -35.71 11.56 -24.80
C LEU A 25 -35.36 12.98 -24.32
N ALA A 26 -36.37 13.74 -23.93
CA ALA A 26 -36.24 15.16 -23.67
C ALA A 26 -35.56 15.33 -22.32
N ALA A 27 -34.23 15.38 -22.35
CA ALA A 27 -33.44 15.58 -21.15
C ALA A 27 -33.56 17.02 -20.67
N GLN A 28 -34.24 17.19 -19.53
CA GLN A 28 -34.32 18.48 -18.88
C GLN A 28 -32.97 18.76 -18.19
N LEU A 29 -32.55 20.02 -18.16
CA LEU A 29 -31.25 20.43 -17.66
C LEU A 29 -31.42 21.48 -16.56
N VAL A 30 -30.73 21.30 -15.43
CA VAL A 30 -30.54 22.34 -14.43
C VAL A 30 -29.07 22.76 -14.47
N ARG A 31 -28.80 24.03 -14.72
CA ARG A 31 -27.42 24.57 -14.77
C ARG A 31 -27.29 25.83 -13.92
N GLY A 32 -26.08 26.23 -13.61
CA GLY A 32 -25.84 27.47 -12.87
C GLY A 32 -24.39 27.63 -12.49
N THR A 33 -24.13 28.62 -11.64
CA THR A 33 -22.83 28.85 -11.00
C THR A 33 -22.97 28.92 -9.49
N VAL A 34 -21.94 28.47 -8.78
CA VAL A 34 -21.82 28.60 -7.33
C VAL A 34 -20.75 29.66 -7.02
N THR A 35 -21.12 30.66 -6.24
CA THR A 35 -20.24 31.77 -5.85
C THR A 35 -20.20 31.96 -4.33
N GLN A 36 -19.13 32.58 -3.84
CA GLN A 36 -19.00 32.92 -2.42
C GLN A 36 -19.73 34.24 -2.11
N ALA A 37 -20.53 34.26 -1.04
CA ALA A 37 -21.35 35.40 -0.62
C ALA A 37 -20.53 36.69 -0.43
N ALA A 38 -19.37 36.59 0.23
CA ALA A 38 -18.58 37.76 0.59
C ALA A 38 -17.77 38.38 -0.58
N SER A 39 -17.27 37.54 -1.49
CA SER A 39 -16.34 37.99 -2.55
C SER A 39 -16.93 37.94 -3.96
N GLY A 40 -18.03 37.21 -4.16
CA GLY A 40 -18.56 36.87 -5.48
C GLY A 40 -17.69 35.89 -6.26
N ALA A 41 -16.57 35.40 -5.70
CA ALA A 41 -15.67 34.51 -6.40
C ALA A 41 -16.34 33.15 -6.69
N PRO A 42 -16.09 32.54 -7.87
CA PRO A 42 -16.59 31.20 -8.18
C PRO A 42 -15.95 30.16 -7.25
N ILE A 43 -16.72 29.13 -6.90
CA ILE A 43 -16.25 28.05 -6.01
C ILE A 43 -16.24 26.73 -6.77
N ALA A 44 -15.06 26.17 -6.97
CA ALA A 44 -14.86 24.82 -7.52
C ALA A 44 -15.06 23.72 -6.46
N GLY A 45 -15.47 22.53 -6.91
CA GLY A 45 -15.60 21.35 -6.06
C GLY A 45 -16.75 21.41 -5.06
N VAL A 46 -17.81 22.17 -5.37
CA VAL A 46 -19.07 22.16 -4.63
C VAL A 46 -19.90 20.99 -5.12
N LEU A 47 -20.35 20.15 -4.20
CA LEU A 47 -21.33 19.09 -4.49
C LEU A 47 -22.69 19.75 -4.73
N VAL A 48 -23.22 19.59 -5.94
CA VAL A 48 -24.57 20.03 -6.31
C VAL A 48 -25.44 18.80 -6.59
N GLU A 49 -26.58 18.73 -5.91
CA GLU A 49 -27.50 17.59 -5.94
C GLU A 49 -28.88 18.05 -6.38
N LEU A 50 -29.48 17.32 -7.32
CA LEU A 50 -30.88 17.45 -7.69
C LEU A 50 -31.68 16.37 -6.96
N LEU A 51 -32.61 16.79 -6.11
CA LEU A 51 -33.44 15.93 -5.29
C LEU A 51 -34.89 15.99 -5.79
N ALA A 52 -35.62 14.89 -5.74
CA ALA A 52 -37.08 14.92 -5.90
C ALA A 52 -37.72 15.71 -4.74
N ALA A 53 -38.75 16.51 -5.03
CA ALA A 53 -39.30 17.49 -4.09
C ALA A 53 -40.34 16.93 -3.09
N ASP A 54 -40.71 15.66 -3.20
CA ASP A 54 -41.35 14.93 -2.11
C ASP A 54 -40.43 14.90 -0.88
N SER A 55 -40.99 14.93 0.33
CA SER A 55 -40.25 15.17 1.57
C SER A 55 -39.07 14.21 1.74
N ALA A 56 -37.83 14.72 1.60
CA ALA A 56 -36.58 13.94 1.55
C ALA A 56 -36.46 12.99 0.34
N GLY A 57 -36.97 13.41 -0.81
CA GLY A 57 -36.95 12.64 -2.05
C GLY A 57 -35.53 12.23 -2.45
N PRO A 58 -35.39 11.06 -3.11
CA PRO A 58 -34.09 10.49 -3.43
C PRO A 58 -33.27 11.43 -4.33
N ARG A 59 -31.95 11.31 -4.22
CA ARG A 59 -31.03 11.99 -5.13
C ARG A 59 -31.22 11.46 -6.55
N VAL A 60 -31.52 12.37 -7.47
CA VAL A 60 -31.80 12.06 -8.88
C VAL A 60 -30.57 12.29 -9.75
N ALA A 61 -29.82 13.35 -9.48
CA ALA A 61 -28.57 13.66 -10.17
C ALA A 61 -27.59 14.38 -9.23
N SER A 62 -26.30 14.27 -9.50
CA SER A 62 -25.26 15.00 -8.79
C SER A 62 -24.09 15.37 -9.69
N ALA A 63 -23.44 16.49 -9.40
CA ALA A 63 -22.27 16.99 -10.10
C ALA A 63 -21.37 17.80 -9.14
N LEU A 64 -20.12 17.98 -9.52
CA LEU A 64 -19.22 18.94 -8.89
C LEU A 64 -19.14 20.21 -9.73
N THR A 65 -19.01 21.36 -9.06
CA THR A 65 -18.70 22.60 -9.78
C THR A 65 -17.27 22.61 -10.29
N ASP A 66 -17.08 23.17 -11.48
CA ASP A 66 -15.76 23.37 -12.08
C ASP A 66 -15.02 24.62 -11.55
N VAL A 67 -13.86 24.94 -12.13
CA VAL A 67 -13.04 26.11 -11.77
C VAL A 67 -13.74 27.46 -11.97
N ALA A 68 -14.75 27.53 -12.83
CA ALA A 68 -15.61 28.71 -13.02
C ALA A 68 -16.83 28.69 -12.08
N GLY A 69 -16.91 27.70 -11.18
CA GLY A 69 -18.05 27.47 -10.30
C GLY A 69 -19.28 26.92 -11.01
N ALA A 70 -19.17 26.54 -12.29
CA ALA A 70 -20.32 26.12 -13.09
C ALA A 70 -20.69 24.66 -12.82
N PHE A 71 -21.99 24.36 -12.88
CA PHE A 71 -22.52 23.00 -12.80
C PHE A 71 -23.63 22.77 -13.84
N ALA A 72 -23.85 21.50 -14.17
CA ALA A 72 -24.95 21.06 -15.02
C ALA A 72 -25.45 19.68 -14.56
N LEU A 73 -26.76 19.55 -14.34
CA LEU A 73 -27.44 18.35 -13.87
C LEU A 73 -28.56 17.99 -14.84
N ARG A 74 -28.58 16.74 -15.29
CA ARG A 74 -29.63 16.22 -16.17
C ARG A 74 -30.70 15.53 -15.32
N ALA A 75 -31.94 15.98 -15.44
CA ALA A 75 -33.08 15.31 -14.83
C ALA A 75 -33.63 14.23 -15.79
N PRO A 76 -34.02 13.04 -15.28
CA PRO A 76 -34.49 11.94 -16.09
C PRO A 76 -35.93 12.14 -16.61
N ALA A 77 -36.75 12.91 -15.89
CA ALA A 77 -38.17 13.12 -16.22
C ALA A 77 -38.65 14.50 -15.77
N PRO A 78 -39.62 15.11 -16.45
CA PRO A 78 -40.25 16.34 -15.95
C PRO A 78 -40.87 16.09 -14.57
N GLY A 79 -40.81 17.08 -13.69
CA GLY A 79 -41.25 16.89 -12.31
C GLY A 79 -40.95 18.07 -11.40
N ARG A 80 -41.20 17.88 -10.10
CA ARG A 80 -40.90 18.86 -9.05
C ARG A 80 -39.60 18.48 -8.37
N TYR A 81 -38.66 19.41 -8.34
CA TYR A 81 -37.31 19.19 -7.86
C TYR A 81 -36.86 20.25 -6.85
N VAL A 82 -35.83 19.91 -6.09
CA VAL A 82 -35.09 20.79 -5.19
C VAL A 82 -33.61 20.70 -5.55
N LEU A 83 -32.92 21.83 -5.58
CA LEU A 83 -31.47 21.90 -5.79
C LEU A 83 -30.79 22.10 -4.43
N ALA A 84 -29.82 21.24 -4.09
CA ALA A 84 -29.00 21.39 -2.90
C ALA A 84 -27.53 21.56 -3.29
N ALA A 85 -26.81 22.43 -2.58
CA ALA A 85 -25.39 22.64 -2.77
C ALA A 85 -24.65 22.57 -1.42
N LYS A 86 -23.53 21.85 -1.39
CA LYS A 86 -22.74 21.61 -0.19
C LYS A 86 -21.25 21.61 -0.52
N ARG A 87 -20.49 22.31 0.32
CA ARG A 87 -19.02 22.26 0.38
C ARG A 87 -18.60 21.89 1.79
N ILE A 88 -17.50 21.17 1.91
CA ILE A 88 -16.97 20.78 3.23
C ILE A 88 -16.67 22.03 4.06
N GLY A 89 -17.13 22.03 5.32
CA GLY A 89 -17.01 23.17 6.23
C GLY A 89 -17.91 24.36 5.89
N VAL A 90 -18.91 24.19 5.02
CA VAL A 90 -19.93 25.21 4.68
C VAL A 90 -21.31 24.63 4.91
N ARG A 91 -22.24 25.43 5.45
CA ARG A 91 -23.64 25.00 5.60
C ARG A 91 -24.26 24.67 4.24
N ARG A 92 -25.02 23.58 4.16
CA ARG A 92 -25.79 23.20 2.98
C ARG A 92 -26.81 24.28 2.64
N VAL A 93 -26.91 24.64 1.37
CA VAL A 93 -27.92 25.56 0.84
C VAL A 93 -28.88 24.79 -0.05
N THR A 94 -30.18 25.03 0.13
CA THR A 94 -31.24 24.33 -0.59
C THR A 94 -32.18 25.35 -1.23
N SER A 95 -32.53 25.15 -2.51
CA SER A 95 -33.48 26.01 -3.21
C SER A 95 -34.92 25.75 -2.75
N PRO A 96 -35.85 26.70 -2.95
CA PRO A 96 -37.27 26.37 -2.99
C PRO A 96 -37.56 25.28 -4.04
N PRO A 97 -38.60 24.45 -3.85
CA PRO A 97 -39.02 23.50 -4.87
C PRO A 97 -39.42 24.20 -6.18
N PHE A 98 -38.98 23.68 -7.31
CA PHE A 98 -39.31 24.20 -8.65
C PHE A 98 -39.84 23.09 -9.55
N LEU A 99 -40.67 23.46 -10.52
CA LEU A 99 -41.10 22.56 -11.59
C LEU A 99 -40.09 22.62 -12.74
N LEU A 100 -39.81 21.46 -13.34
CA LEU A 100 -38.95 21.31 -14.49
C LEU A 100 -39.74 20.59 -15.59
N ALA A 101 -40.05 21.31 -16.67
CA ALA A 101 -40.81 20.77 -17.81
C ALA A 101 -39.93 19.95 -18.76
N ALA A 102 -40.56 19.11 -19.59
CA ALA A 102 -39.83 18.25 -20.54
C ALA A 102 -38.99 19.10 -21.51
N GLY A 103 -37.68 18.81 -21.59
CA GLY A 103 -36.71 19.57 -22.38
C GLY A 103 -36.35 20.96 -21.83
N GLU A 104 -36.89 21.38 -20.68
CA GLU A 104 -36.57 22.68 -20.08
C GLU A 104 -35.10 22.75 -19.65
N THR A 105 -34.44 23.88 -19.92
CA THR A 105 -33.17 24.23 -19.29
C THR A 105 -33.39 25.32 -18.25
N ARG A 106 -33.33 24.95 -16.97
CA ARG A 106 -33.45 25.87 -15.84
C ARG A 106 -32.08 26.38 -15.41
N THR A 107 -31.92 27.69 -15.26
CA THR A 107 -30.69 28.29 -14.71
C THR A 107 -30.93 28.75 -13.28
N ILE A 108 -30.14 28.26 -12.33
CA ILE A 108 -30.27 28.57 -10.89
C ILE A 108 -28.89 28.98 -10.34
N PRO A 109 -28.65 30.26 -10.03
CA PRO A 109 -27.43 30.65 -9.32
C PRO A 109 -27.50 30.20 -7.86
N VAL A 110 -26.36 29.82 -7.30
CA VAL A 110 -26.24 29.42 -5.90
C VAL A 110 -25.16 30.27 -5.24
N VAL A 111 -25.46 30.77 -4.04
CA VAL A 111 -24.52 31.54 -3.24
C VAL A 111 -24.26 30.77 -1.95
N LEU A 112 -22.99 30.49 -1.67
CA LEU A 112 -22.54 29.84 -0.45
C LEU A 112 -21.81 30.83 0.45
N GLU A 113 -21.97 30.65 1.76
CA GLU A 113 -21.18 31.39 2.76
C GLU A 113 -19.69 31.04 2.65
N ALA A 114 -18.85 31.86 3.29
CA ALA A 114 -17.44 31.53 3.46
C ALA A 114 -17.27 30.26 4.31
N VAL A 115 -16.14 29.56 4.12
CA VAL A 115 -15.83 28.36 4.91
C VAL A 115 -15.63 28.78 6.36
N GLU A 116 -16.48 28.29 7.24
CA GLU A 116 -16.31 28.40 8.68
C GLU A 116 -15.91 27.04 9.22
N TYR A 117 -14.69 26.93 9.72
CA TYR A 117 -14.11 25.71 10.27
C TYR A 117 -14.68 25.37 11.65
N ARG A 118 -16.00 25.21 11.73
CA ARG A 118 -16.75 24.78 12.90
C ARG A 118 -17.76 23.74 12.45
N LEU A 119 -17.95 22.69 13.26
CA LEU A 119 -19.02 21.73 12.98
C LEU A 119 -20.35 22.49 13.00
N PRO A 120 -21.15 22.44 11.93
CA PRO A 120 -22.44 23.09 11.90
C PRO A 120 -23.35 22.51 13.00
N GLU A 121 -24.17 23.36 13.61
CA GLU A 121 -25.22 22.91 14.51
C GLU A 121 -26.28 22.15 13.69
N VAL A 122 -26.49 20.86 13.99
CA VAL A 122 -27.41 20.02 13.22
C VAL A 122 -28.72 19.80 13.98
N VAL A 123 -29.84 20.10 13.32
CA VAL A 123 -31.19 19.77 13.78
C VAL A 123 -31.52 18.33 13.37
N VAL A 124 -31.94 17.53 14.35
CA VAL A 124 -32.17 16.08 14.24
C VAL A 124 -33.12 15.76 13.08
N THR A 125 -32.59 15.14 12.03
CA THR A 125 -33.36 14.36 11.06
C THR A 125 -32.64 13.03 10.86
N ALA A 126 -33.36 11.97 11.22
CA ALA A 126 -32.95 10.57 11.36
C ALA A 126 -31.59 10.18 10.74
N ASN A 127 -30.63 9.81 11.60
CA ASN A 127 -29.72 8.71 11.28
C ASN A 127 -29.31 7.98 12.55
N ARG A 128 -29.13 6.66 12.44
CA ARG A 128 -28.92 5.71 13.55
C ARG A 128 -27.52 5.85 14.15
N ALA A 129 -27.25 6.99 14.77
CA ALA A 129 -26.16 7.10 15.73
C ALA A 129 -26.47 6.14 16.88
N CYS A 130 -25.60 5.17 17.12
CA CYS A 130 -25.63 4.37 18.35
C CYS A 130 -24.99 5.14 19.52
N ALA A 131 -24.99 6.47 19.41
CA ALA A 131 -24.36 7.41 20.31
C ALA A 131 -25.08 7.39 21.67
N ALA A 132 -24.29 7.26 22.74
CA ALA A 132 -24.81 7.12 24.11
C ALA A 132 -25.48 8.41 24.63
N THR A 133 -25.21 9.57 24.03
CA THR A 133 -25.74 10.87 24.46
C THR A 133 -26.27 11.71 23.29
N PRO A 134 -27.21 12.65 23.53
CA PRO A 134 -27.69 13.57 22.49
C PRO A 134 -26.59 14.42 21.83
N GLY A 135 -25.57 14.81 22.59
CA GLY A 135 -24.43 15.59 22.08
C GLY A 135 -23.53 14.78 21.13
N ASP A 136 -23.37 13.49 21.41
CA ASP A 136 -22.64 12.58 20.53
C ASP A 136 -23.40 12.35 19.22
N SER A 137 -24.73 12.25 19.25
CA SER A 137 -25.57 12.14 18.05
C SER A 137 -25.41 13.35 17.12
N ALA A 138 -25.42 14.57 17.65
CA ALA A 138 -25.22 15.78 16.85
C ALA A 138 -23.84 15.81 16.18
N ARG A 139 -22.78 15.40 16.91
CA ARG A 139 -21.42 15.28 16.37
C ARG A 139 -21.31 14.22 15.28
N VAL A 140 -21.95 13.06 15.46
CA VAL A 140 -22.02 11.99 14.45
C VAL A 140 -22.64 12.54 13.16
N ILE A 141 -23.79 13.21 13.26
CA ILE A 141 -24.48 13.73 12.07
C ILE A 141 -23.62 14.78 11.36
N ALA A 142 -23.01 15.71 12.10
CA ALA A 142 -22.16 16.74 11.51
C ALA A 142 -20.93 16.14 10.81
N LEU A 143 -20.19 15.24 11.48
CA LEU A 143 -19.03 14.57 10.88
C LEU A 143 -19.42 13.70 9.68
N TRP A 144 -20.57 13.04 9.75
CA TRP A 144 -21.09 12.23 8.66
C TRP A 144 -21.45 13.07 7.42
N ASP A 145 -22.10 14.22 7.57
CA ASP A 145 -22.44 15.09 6.44
C ASP A 145 -21.16 15.60 5.72
N GLU A 146 -20.11 15.94 6.48
CA GLU A 146 -18.82 16.33 5.89
C GLU A 146 -18.13 15.13 5.19
N ALA A 147 -18.07 13.96 5.84
CA ALA A 147 -17.48 12.76 5.25
C ALA A 147 -18.23 12.32 3.97
N ARG A 148 -19.57 12.32 4.02
CA ARG A 148 -20.44 12.03 2.86
C ARG A 148 -20.15 12.97 1.70
N THR A 149 -20.02 14.27 1.98
CA THR A 149 -19.69 15.26 0.94
C THR A 149 -18.38 14.91 0.22
N ALA A 150 -17.34 14.49 0.96
CA ALA A 150 -16.07 14.07 0.38
C ALA A 150 -16.17 12.75 -0.41
N LEU A 151 -16.88 11.76 0.13
CA LEU A 151 -17.07 10.45 -0.52
C LEU A 151 -17.89 10.56 -1.82
N ASP A 152 -18.99 11.31 -1.79
CA ASP A 152 -19.80 11.61 -2.97
C ASP A 152 -18.98 12.35 -4.03
N ALA A 153 -18.19 13.35 -3.62
CA ALA A 153 -17.31 14.06 -4.53
C ALA A 153 -16.26 13.14 -5.17
N ALA A 154 -15.71 12.18 -4.42
CA ALA A 154 -14.75 11.19 -4.94
C ALA A 154 -15.41 10.24 -5.96
N GLU A 155 -16.64 9.78 -5.69
CA GLU A 155 -17.40 8.93 -6.63
C GLU A 155 -17.72 9.69 -7.93
N ILE A 156 -18.21 10.93 -7.82
CA ILE A 156 -18.50 11.80 -8.96
C ILE A 156 -17.23 12.05 -9.78
N SER A 157 -16.10 12.30 -9.13
CA SER A 157 -14.82 12.57 -9.81
C SER A 157 -14.35 11.40 -10.67
N LEU A 158 -14.57 10.17 -10.22
CA LEU A 158 -14.28 8.95 -10.99
C LEU A 158 -15.31 8.73 -12.11
N ARG A 159 -16.60 8.82 -11.79
CA ARG A 159 -17.72 8.60 -12.73
C ARG A 159 -17.65 9.56 -13.92
N ASP A 160 -17.44 10.84 -13.63
CA ASP A 160 -17.44 11.92 -14.63
C ASP A 160 -16.04 12.16 -15.22
N ARG A 161 -15.04 11.36 -14.80
CA ARG A 161 -13.65 11.40 -15.29
C ARG A 161 -13.03 12.80 -15.21
N LEU A 162 -13.19 13.45 -14.06
CA LEU A 162 -12.79 14.85 -13.86
C LEU A 162 -11.27 15.06 -13.81
N PHE A 163 -10.47 13.99 -13.87
CA PHE A 163 -9.01 14.05 -13.85
C PHE A 163 -8.37 12.84 -14.56
N THR A 164 -7.14 13.02 -15.03
CA THR A 164 -6.25 11.93 -15.47
C THR A 164 -5.09 11.78 -14.50
N ALA A 165 -4.56 10.56 -14.39
CA ALA A 165 -3.42 10.30 -13.51
C ALA A 165 -2.52 9.18 -14.02
N GLN A 166 -1.33 9.11 -13.46
CA GLN A 166 -0.55 7.88 -13.39
C GLN A 166 -0.90 7.13 -12.10
N VAL A 167 -1.15 5.84 -12.23
CA VAL A 167 -1.46 4.95 -11.12
C VAL A 167 -0.34 3.93 -11.00
N SER A 168 0.44 4.02 -9.92
CA SER A 168 1.46 3.05 -9.58
C SER A 168 0.86 2.04 -8.61
N ARG A 169 0.51 0.85 -9.11
CA ARG A 169 0.01 -0.26 -8.31
C ARG A 169 1.17 -1.10 -7.81
N TYR A 170 1.02 -1.65 -6.61
CA TYR A 170 1.97 -2.58 -6.05
C TYR A 170 1.26 -3.74 -5.39
N VAL A 171 1.95 -4.87 -5.39
CA VAL A 171 1.56 -6.05 -4.64
C VAL A 171 2.74 -6.54 -3.84
N ARG A 172 2.53 -6.73 -2.53
CA ARG A 172 3.58 -7.07 -1.57
C ARG A 172 3.28 -8.36 -0.81
N GLU A 173 4.34 -9.07 -0.48
CA GLU A 173 4.37 -10.02 0.63
C GLU A 173 5.09 -9.38 1.81
N LEU A 174 4.50 -9.45 3.00
CA LEU A 174 5.01 -8.82 4.21
C LEU A 174 5.23 -9.84 5.32
N GLU A 175 6.20 -9.54 6.19
CA GLU A 175 6.40 -10.21 7.47
C GLU A 175 5.32 -9.75 8.48
N PRO A 176 4.50 -10.64 9.06
CA PRO A 176 3.33 -10.24 9.86
C PRO A 176 3.66 -9.34 11.06
N GLY A 177 4.71 -9.65 11.81
CA GLY A 177 5.04 -8.92 13.04
C GLY A 177 5.67 -7.54 12.84
N THR A 178 6.38 -7.33 11.74
CA THR A 178 7.13 -6.08 11.47
C THR A 178 6.57 -5.29 10.29
N LEU A 179 5.67 -5.90 9.51
CA LEU A 179 5.20 -5.43 8.20
C LEU A 179 6.33 -5.15 7.20
N ARG A 180 7.51 -5.73 7.44
CA ARG A 180 8.67 -5.60 6.54
C ARG A 180 8.34 -6.22 5.19
N VAL A 181 8.61 -5.47 4.13
CA VAL A 181 8.45 -5.94 2.75
C VAL A 181 9.43 -7.08 2.47
N LEU A 182 8.89 -8.26 2.15
CA LEU A 182 9.63 -9.46 1.77
C LEU A 182 9.75 -9.56 0.25
N ARG A 183 8.70 -9.19 -0.46
CA ARG A 183 8.62 -9.16 -1.92
C ARG A 183 7.65 -8.07 -2.35
N GLU A 184 7.96 -7.36 -3.42
CA GLU A 184 7.14 -6.33 -4.03
C GLU A 184 7.20 -6.47 -5.56
N THR A 185 6.04 -6.39 -6.20
CA THR A 185 5.91 -6.23 -7.65
C THR A 185 5.10 -4.98 -7.92
N THR A 186 5.58 -4.12 -8.81
CA THR A 186 4.92 -2.88 -9.19
C THR A 186 4.43 -2.94 -10.64
N SER A 187 3.36 -2.20 -10.92
CA SER A 187 2.91 -1.94 -12.28
C SER A 187 2.37 -0.52 -12.38
N ASP A 188 2.65 0.14 -13.51
CA ASP A 188 2.24 1.52 -13.77
C ASP A 188 1.23 1.55 -14.90
N VAL A 189 0.11 2.23 -14.68
CA VAL A 189 -0.93 2.44 -15.70
C VAL A 189 -1.26 3.93 -15.76
N ARG A 190 -1.41 4.47 -16.97
CA ARG A 190 -1.79 5.87 -17.18
C ARG A 190 -3.15 5.94 -17.88
N GLY A 191 -3.99 6.87 -17.46
CA GLY A 191 -5.26 7.16 -18.14
C GLY A 191 -6.33 7.73 -17.20
N ALA A 192 -7.59 7.55 -17.59
CA ALA A 192 -8.72 7.76 -16.71
C ALA A 192 -8.64 6.78 -15.54
N VAL A 193 -8.74 7.28 -14.32
CA VAL A 193 -8.61 6.46 -13.11
C VAL A 193 -9.92 5.74 -12.86
N ALA A 194 -9.85 4.41 -12.75
CA ALA A 194 -10.94 3.59 -12.24
C ALA A 194 -10.86 3.48 -10.70
N SER A 195 -11.92 2.97 -10.07
CA SER A 195 -11.94 2.75 -8.61
C SER A 195 -10.69 1.98 -8.13
N PRO A 196 -10.07 2.38 -7.00
CA PRO A 196 -8.94 1.71 -6.37
C PRO A 196 -9.08 0.19 -6.23
N PHE A 197 -10.29 -0.24 -5.85
CA PHE A 197 -10.77 -1.61 -5.85
C PHE A 197 -12.29 -1.60 -6.07
N GLY A 198 -12.83 -2.70 -6.60
CA GLY A 198 -14.28 -2.87 -6.77
C GLY A 198 -14.84 -3.73 -5.66
N SER A 199 -15.83 -3.22 -4.94
CA SER A 199 -16.57 -4.00 -3.95
C SER A 199 -17.80 -4.65 -4.60
N PRO A 200 -18.23 -5.83 -4.11
CA PRO A 200 -19.54 -6.36 -4.44
C PRO A 200 -20.65 -5.34 -4.13
N PRO A 201 -21.85 -5.46 -4.73
CA PRO A 201 -22.98 -4.60 -4.39
C PRO A 201 -23.24 -4.58 -2.87
N PRO A 202 -23.61 -3.43 -2.27
CA PRO A 202 -23.79 -3.33 -0.83
C PRO A 202 -24.78 -4.36 -0.25
N GLU A 203 -25.83 -4.71 -0.99
CA GLU A 203 -26.82 -5.73 -0.61
C GLU A 203 -26.18 -7.13 -0.49
N SER A 204 -25.21 -7.42 -1.34
CA SER A 204 -24.43 -8.66 -1.27
C SER A 204 -23.48 -8.66 -0.08
N LEU A 205 -22.86 -7.52 0.27
CA LEU A 205 -22.00 -7.41 1.44
C LEU A 205 -22.81 -7.49 2.74
N ALA A 206 -24.00 -6.87 2.76
CA ALA A 206 -24.94 -6.92 3.88
C ALA A 206 -25.38 -8.35 4.21
N THR A 207 -25.43 -9.24 3.22
CA THR A 207 -25.87 -10.63 3.39
C THR A 207 -24.74 -11.64 3.50
N ALA A 208 -23.62 -11.45 2.77
CA ALA A 208 -22.51 -12.41 2.72
C ALA A 208 -21.30 -12.01 3.58
N GLY A 209 -21.22 -10.74 3.98
CA GLY A 209 -20.10 -10.19 4.74
C GLY A 209 -18.88 -9.81 3.88
N TYR A 210 -17.86 -9.28 4.56
CA TYR A 210 -16.66 -8.72 3.95
C TYR A 210 -15.53 -9.72 3.72
N TRP A 211 -15.69 -10.96 4.19
CA TRP A 211 -14.81 -12.04 3.79
C TRP A 211 -15.54 -13.38 3.86
N ARG A 212 -15.16 -14.31 2.97
CA ARG A 212 -15.79 -15.64 2.90
C ARG A 212 -14.83 -16.70 2.40
N VAL A 213 -15.02 -17.93 2.87
CA VAL A 213 -14.34 -19.10 2.32
C VAL A 213 -15.16 -19.64 1.14
N GLY A 214 -14.54 -19.69 -0.04
CA GLY A 214 -15.09 -20.33 -1.24
C GLY A 214 -15.06 -21.85 -1.14
N GLY A 215 -15.80 -22.53 -2.02
CA GLY A 215 -15.86 -24.00 -2.06
C GLY A 215 -14.53 -24.69 -2.38
N ASP A 216 -13.57 -23.94 -2.94
CA ASP A 216 -12.19 -24.35 -3.21
C ASP A 216 -11.25 -24.14 -2.01
N GLY A 217 -11.78 -23.71 -0.86
CA GLY A 217 -11.02 -23.40 0.34
C GLY A 217 -10.33 -22.04 0.31
N ARG A 218 -10.46 -21.23 -0.75
CA ARG A 218 -9.94 -19.85 -0.79
C ARG A 218 -10.69 -18.96 0.16
N THR A 219 -10.02 -18.04 0.83
CA THR A 219 -10.72 -16.91 1.45
C THR A 219 -10.63 -15.69 0.55
N THR A 220 -11.78 -15.12 0.24
CA THR A 220 -11.90 -13.83 -0.44
C THR A 220 -12.20 -12.77 0.60
N TYR A 221 -11.54 -11.62 0.48
CA TYR A 221 -11.72 -10.45 1.33
C TYR A 221 -12.16 -9.26 0.46
N HIS A 222 -13.02 -8.41 1.00
CA HIS A 222 -13.57 -7.23 0.35
C HIS A 222 -13.31 -6.00 1.22
N GLY A 223 -12.94 -4.88 0.62
CA GLY A 223 -12.85 -3.60 1.33
C GLY A 223 -14.17 -2.81 1.19
N PRO A 224 -14.51 -1.91 2.12
CA PRO A 224 -15.57 -0.94 1.90
C PRO A 224 -15.06 0.17 0.97
N ASP A 225 -15.62 0.26 -0.23
CA ASP A 225 -15.39 1.42 -1.11
C ASP A 225 -16.36 2.57 -0.75
N ALA A 226 -16.20 3.74 -1.39
CA ALA A 226 -17.06 4.90 -1.11
C ALA A 226 -18.55 4.57 -1.32
N ARG A 227 -18.89 3.82 -2.39
CA ARG A 227 -20.25 3.37 -2.70
C ARG A 227 -20.84 2.49 -1.60
N THR A 228 -20.03 1.57 -1.06
CA THR A 228 -20.40 0.72 0.06
C THR A 228 -20.68 1.56 1.31
N ILE A 229 -19.76 2.46 1.68
CA ILE A 229 -19.89 3.27 2.91
C ILE A 229 -21.12 4.18 2.85
N LEU A 230 -21.42 4.74 1.68
CA LEU A 230 -22.56 5.64 1.45
C LEU A 230 -23.92 4.93 1.40
N SER A 231 -23.96 3.60 1.40
CA SER A 231 -25.20 2.85 1.19
C SER A 231 -26.08 2.76 2.44
N ASP A 232 -27.39 2.61 2.24
CA ASP A 232 -28.35 2.43 3.32
C ASP A 232 -28.10 1.12 4.08
N GLU A 233 -27.62 0.09 3.40
CA GLU A 233 -27.22 -1.18 4.01
C GLU A 233 -26.08 -0.98 5.01
N PHE A 234 -25.00 -0.29 4.59
CA PHE A 234 -23.87 -0.04 5.47
C PHE A 234 -24.27 0.79 6.69
N LEU A 235 -25.06 1.85 6.45
CA LEU A 235 -25.61 2.70 7.52
C LEU A 235 -26.59 1.95 8.44
N GLY A 236 -27.26 0.93 7.92
CA GLY A 236 -28.17 0.06 8.67
C GLY A 236 -27.44 -0.99 9.51
N ASP A 237 -26.31 -1.49 9.01
CA ASP A 237 -25.52 -2.59 9.56
C ASP A 237 -24.45 -2.14 10.57
N HIS A 238 -24.07 -0.87 10.56
CA HIS A 238 -23.00 -0.31 11.40
C HIS A 238 -23.49 0.77 12.36
N CYS A 239 -22.85 0.79 13.53
CA CYS A 239 -22.97 1.84 14.53
C CYS A 239 -21.83 2.84 14.39
N PHE A 240 -22.14 4.13 14.49
CA PHE A 240 -21.17 5.22 14.40
C PHE A 240 -20.99 5.96 15.72
N HIS A 241 -19.76 6.34 16.04
CA HIS A 241 -19.45 7.17 17.22
C HIS A 241 -18.26 8.12 16.96
N PRO A 242 -18.25 9.31 17.59
CA PRO A 242 -17.16 10.25 17.40
C PRO A 242 -15.91 9.78 18.15
N VAL A 243 -14.73 10.01 17.55
CA VAL A 243 -13.41 9.74 18.16
C VAL A 243 -12.45 10.89 17.88
N THR A 244 -11.43 11.03 18.72
CA THR A 244 -10.35 12.01 18.52
C THR A 244 -9.05 11.28 18.21
N GLY A 245 -8.32 11.75 17.20
CA GLY A 245 -7.09 11.11 16.75
C GLY A 245 -5.95 11.23 17.75
N GLN A 246 -5.25 10.12 17.98
CA GLN A 246 -4.07 10.03 18.84
C GLN A 246 -2.85 9.49 18.06
N GLY A 247 -1.65 9.66 18.62
CA GLY A 247 -0.41 9.17 18.00
C GLY A 247 -0.23 9.73 16.57
N ALA A 248 -0.09 8.83 15.59
CA ALA A 248 0.04 9.20 14.17
C ALA A 248 -1.23 9.85 13.57
N ARG A 249 -2.37 9.82 14.26
CA ARG A 249 -3.64 10.45 13.85
C ARG A 249 -3.88 11.76 14.59
N ARG A 250 -2.90 12.28 15.35
CA ARG A 250 -3.03 13.52 16.12
C ARG A 250 -3.41 14.69 15.20
N GLY A 251 -4.41 15.46 15.60
CA GLY A 251 -4.94 16.59 14.81
C GLY A 251 -6.13 16.22 13.93
N LEU A 252 -6.50 14.94 13.85
CA LEU A 252 -7.70 14.47 13.16
C LEU A 252 -8.86 14.28 14.13
N VAL A 253 -10.08 14.49 13.62
CA VAL A 253 -11.34 14.09 14.25
C VAL A 253 -11.92 12.94 13.46
N GLY A 254 -12.50 11.95 14.13
CA GLY A 254 -12.90 10.71 13.48
C GLY A 254 -14.36 10.37 13.73
N LEU A 255 -14.96 9.70 12.74
CA LEU A 255 -16.20 8.97 12.88
C LEU A 255 -15.88 7.48 12.82
N ALA A 256 -15.79 6.84 13.98
CA ALA A 256 -15.55 5.42 14.06
C ALA A 256 -16.83 4.65 13.75
N PHE A 257 -16.69 3.53 13.06
CA PHE A 257 -17.78 2.63 12.74
C PHE A 257 -17.44 1.20 13.19
N ALA A 258 -18.46 0.52 13.72
CA ALA A 258 -18.36 -0.87 14.11
C ALA A 258 -19.66 -1.60 13.72
N PRO A 259 -19.60 -2.89 13.37
CA PRO A 259 -20.79 -3.64 13.04
C PRO A 259 -21.70 -3.73 14.27
N ARG A 260 -23.02 -3.74 14.03
CA ARG A 260 -23.98 -3.98 15.10
C ARG A 260 -23.79 -5.38 15.71
N SER A 261 -24.11 -5.51 16.99
CA SER A 261 -23.93 -6.75 17.74
C SER A 261 -24.79 -7.92 17.27
N ASP A 262 -25.89 -7.65 16.56
CA ASP A 262 -26.80 -8.65 16.01
C ASP A 262 -26.36 -9.20 14.65
N ARG A 263 -25.26 -8.70 14.08
CA ARG A 263 -24.73 -9.13 12.78
C ARG A 263 -24.05 -10.49 12.89
N GLY A 264 -24.60 -11.50 12.22
CA GLY A 264 -24.06 -12.87 12.17
C GLY A 264 -22.98 -13.12 11.11
N VAL A 265 -22.79 -12.21 10.14
CA VAL A 265 -21.89 -12.39 8.98
C VAL A 265 -20.59 -11.60 9.11
N PRO A 266 -19.43 -12.04 8.58
CA PRO A 266 -18.16 -11.32 8.69
C PRO A 266 -18.22 -9.83 8.32
N GLU A 267 -17.65 -8.95 9.15
CA GLU A 267 -17.82 -7.50 9.02
C GLU A 267 -16.51 -6.71 8.99
N VAL A 268 -16.62 -5.40 8.75
CA VAL A 268 -15.50 -4.45 8.91
C VAL A 268 -15.78 -3.45 10.02
N ARG A 269 -14.72 -2.99 10.68
CA ARG A 269 -14.75 -1.90 11.66
C ARG A 269 -13.63 -0.93 11.36
N GLY A 270 -13.80 0.35 11.67
CA GLY A 270 -12.83 1.34 11.22
C GLY A 270 -13.14 2.76 11.65
N THR A 271 -12.51 3.72 10.98
CA THR A 271 -12.74 5.14 11.24
C THR A 271 -12.58 5.96 9.96
N LEU A 272 -13.53 6.87 9.73
CA LEU A 272 -13.39 7.97 8.78
C LEU A 272 -12.73 9.14 9.50
N TRP A 273 -11.50 9.45 9.16
CA TRP A 273 -10.70 10.52 9.74
C TRP A 273 -10.76 11.78 8.88
N LEU A 274 -11.19 12.88 9.50
CA LEU A 274 -11.25 14.20 8.92
C LEU A 274 -10.22 15.11 9.59
N ASP A 275 -9.70 16.08 8.85
CA ASP A 275 -8.82 17.11 9.43
C ASP A 275 -9.56 17.90 10.53
N GLY A 276 -8.95 18.06 11.70
CA GLY A 276 -9.59 18.70 12.84
C GLY A 276 -9.86 20.21 12.67
N ARG A 277 -9.33 20.83 11.61
CA ARG A 277 -9.62 22.23 11.25
C ARG A 277 -10.50 22.28 10.01
N SER A 278 -10.06 21.70 8.89
CA SER A 278 -10.78 21.84 7.63
C SER A 278 -12.00 20.95 7.50
N LEU A 279 -12.12 19.91 8.33
CA LEU A 279 -13.10 18.83 8.21
C LEU A 279 -13.03 18.09 6.87
N GLU A 280 -11.95 18.26 6.11
CA GLU A 280 -11.71 17.49 4.88
C GLU A 280 -11.40 16.04 5.25
N LEU A 281 -12.09 15.09 4.62
CA LEU A 281 -11.81 13.67 4.79
C LEU A 281 -10.37 13.38 4.33
N GLN A 282 -9.55 12.85 5.23
CA GLN A 282 -8.14 12.54 4.97
C GLN A 282 -7.93 11.04 4.75
N LEU A 283 -8.60 10.21 5.55
CA LEU A 283 -8.34 8.78 5.62
C LEU A 283 -9.61 8.01 6.00
N VAL A 284 -9.84 6.89 5.33
CA VAL A 284 -10.69 5.82 5.85
C VAL A 284 -9.80 4.63 6.15
N GLU A 285 -9.71 4.23 7.41
CA GLU A 285 -9.00 3.00 7.82
C GLU A 285 -9.98 1.98 8.36
N PHE A 286 -9.75 0.70 8.08
CA PHE A 286 -10.61 -0.38 8.56
C PHE A 286 -9.82 -1.67 8.81
N THR A 287 -10.37 -2.51 9.66
CA THR A 287 -9.92 -3.88 9.92
C THR A 287 -11.07 -4.85 9.77
N TYR A 288 -10.73 -6.12 9.55
CA TYR A 288 -11.72 -7.19 9.43
C TYR A 288 -12.11 -7.73 10.80
N ASP A 289 -13.42 -7.89 11.00
CA ASP A 289 -14.00 -8.50 12.18
C ASP A 289 -14.12 -10.03 12.03
N ARG A 290 -14.18 -10.73 13.16
CA ARG A 290 -14.43 -12.19 13.25
C ARG A 290 -13.48 -13.07 12.42
N LEU A 291 -12.26 -12.62 12.19
CA LEU A 291 -11.22 -13.42 11.52
C LEU A 291 -11.06 -14.80 12.19
N ALA A 292 -10.74 -15.81 11.38
CA ALA A 292 -10.58 -17.19 11.85
C ALA A 292 -9.54 -17.28 12.99
N THR A 293 -9.84 -18.10 14.00
CA THR A 293 -8.96 -18.35 15.15
C THR A 293 -7.56 -18.78 14.70
N GLY A 294 -6.53 -18.19 15.30
CA GLY A 294 -5.12 -18.43 14.92
C GLY A 294 -4.60 -17.58 13.75
N THR A 295 -5.44 -16.71 13.17
CA THR A 295 -4.98 -15.69 12.22
C THR A 295 -4.31 -14.55 12.99
N ASP A 296 -3.06 -14.21 12.65
CA ASP A 296 -2.46 -12.96 13.11
C ASP A 296 -3.26 -11.80 12.50
N THR A 297 -3.99 -11.07 13.35
CA THR A 297 -4.87 -9.97 12.94
C THR A 297 -4.13 -8.65 12.87
N VAL A 298 -2.87 -8.59 13.33
CA VAL A 298 -2.10 -7.35 13.37
C VAL A 298 -1.84 -6.87 11.95
N GLY A 299 -2.41 -5.70 11.63
CA GLY A 299 -2.24 -5.05 10.34
C GLY A 299 -3.13 -5.59 9.22
N VAL A 300 -4.05 -6.52 9.47
CA VAL A 300 -5.05 -6.98 8.48
C VAL A 300 -6.21 -5.99 8.39
N GLY A 301 -6.51 -5.52 7.17
CA GLY A 301 -7.43 -4.40 6.96
C GLY A 301 -7.05 -3.58 5.74
N GLY A 302 -7.41 -2.30 5.72
CA GLY A 302 -7.04 -1.41 4.64
C GLY A 302 -7.10 0.06 5.01
N GLU A 303 -6.49 0.88 4.17
CA GLU A 303 -6.53 2.33 4.26
C GLU A 303 -6.87 2.92 2.89
N LEU A 304 -7.67 3.98 2.87
CA LEU A 304 -7.96 4.83 1.72
C LEU A 304 -7.65 6.26 2.09
N HIS A 305 -6.66 6.87 1.44
CA HIS A 305 -6.23 8.25 1.68
C HIS A 305 -6.84 9.14 0.62
N PHE A 306 -7.52 10.20 1.07
CA PHE A 306 -8.24 11.13 0.20
C PHE A 306 -7.44 12.42 0.01
N ALA A 307 -7.70 13.11 -1.10
CA ALA A 307 -7.26 14.47 -1.33
C ALA A 307 -8.19 15.21 -2.29
N ARG A 308 -8.30 16.52 -2.10
CA ARG A 308 -8.97 17.42 -3.04
C ARG A 308 -7.95 18.02 -4.01
N LEU A 309 -8.28 18.03 -5.29
CA LEU A 309 -7.50 18.69 -6.35
C LEU A 309 -7.87 20.18 -6.45
N PRO A 310 -6.97 21.04 -6.98
CA PRO A 310 -7.27 22.45 -7.21
C PRO A 310 -8.53 22.69 -8.07
N GLY A 311 -8.77 21.82 -9.06
CA GLY A 311 -9.97 21.84 -9.90
C GLY A 311 -11.28 21.43 -9.22
N GLY A 312 -11.26 21.09 -7.93
CA GLY A 312 -12.43 20.71 -7.15
C GLY A 312 -12.75 19.22 -7.11
N ALA A 313 -12.14 18.42 -7.99
CA ALA A 313 -12.23 16.97 -7.97
C ALA A 313 -11.62 16.37 -6.69
N TRP A 314 -12.15 15.23 -6.26
CA TRP A 314 -11.68 14.47 -5.11
C TRP A 314 -11.13 13.13 -5.57
N ILE A 315 -10.02 12.72 -4.97
CA ILE A 315 -9.33 11.47 -5.34
C ILE A 315 -9.04 10.63 -4.12
N VAL A 316 -8.95 9.32 -4.32
CA VAL A 316 -8.23 8.42 -3.42
C VAL A 316 -6.77 8.46 -3.87
N ARG A 317 -5.95 9.30 -3.25
CA ARG A 317 -4.54 9.50 -3.62
C ARG A 317 -3.67 8.28 -3.34
N ARG A 318 -4.05 7.47 -2.36
CA ARG A 318 -3.35 6.24 -1.99
C ARG A 318 -4.33 5.26 -1.35
N TRP A 319 -4.11 3.98 -1.58
CA TRP A 319 -4.86 2.94 -0.89
C TRP A 319 -4.01 1.69 -0.69
N TYR A 320 -4.40 0.87 0.28
CA TYR A 320 -4.00 -0.52 0.33
C TYR A 320 -5.05 -1.39 1.01
N LEU A 321 -5.08 -2.66 0.62
CA LEU A 321 -5.77 -3.75 1.29
C LEU A 321 -4.74 -4.80 1.69
N ARG A 322 -4.70 -5.14 2.98
CA ARG A 322 -3.78 -6.11 3.57
C ARG A 322 -4.55 -7.28 4.16
N VAL A 323 -4.22 -8.49 3.72
CA VAL A 323 -4.90 -9.73 4.10
C VAL A 323 -3.87 -10.83 4.38
N PRO A 324 -4.22 -11.91 5.11
CA PRO A 324 -3.34 -13.07 5.26
C PRO A 324 -3.01 -13.74 3.91
N ALA A 325 -1.74 -14.11 3.67
CA ALA A 325 -1.26 -14.69 2.41
C ALA A 325 -0.99 -16.21 2.47
N ASN A 326 -1.08 -16.88 1.31
CA ASN A 326 -0.52 -18.21 1.02
C ASN A 326 0.36 -18.15 -0.26
N ALA A 327 1.47 -18.91 -0.34
CA ALA A 327 2.37 -19.00 -1.50
C ALA A 327 2.33 -20.44 -2.09
N LEU A 328 2.10 -20.66 -3.38
CA LEU A 328 3.03 -20.53 -4.52
C LEU A 328 2.30 -20.10 -5.81
N SER A 329 3.01 -19.42 -6.72
CA SER A 329 2.69 -19.46 -8.16
C SER A 329 3.97 -19.76 -8.95
N THR A 330 3.95 -20.90 -9.63
CA THR A 330 4.86 -21.26 -10.71
C THR A 330 4.07 -21.20 -12.02
N GLN A 331 3.86 -20.01 -12.62
CA GLN A 331 3.78 -19.80 -14.08
C GLN A 331 3.55 -18.31 -14.45
N PRO A 332 3.94 -17.87 -15.67
CA PRO A 332 4.21 -16.47 -15.99
C PRO A 332 2.96 -15.64 -16.32
N LEU A 333 3.11 -14.33 -16.12
CA LEU A 333 2.16 -13.26 -16.39
C LEU A 333 1.80 -13.20 -17.89
N SER A 334 0.51 -13.18 -18.23
CA SER A 334 0.03 -12.64 -19.51
C SER A 334 -0.45 -11.20 -19.33
N THR A 335 -0.20 -10.36 -20.34
CA THR A 335 -0.45 -8.91 -20.35
C THR A 335 -1.72 -8.51 -21.09
N GLU A 336 -2.71 -9.39 -21.21
CA GLU A 336 -3.97 -9.05 -21.90
C GLU A 336 -5.18 -9.29 -21.02
N GLY A 337 -5.86 -8.18 -20.69
CA GLY A 337 -7.30 -8.06 -20.50
C GLY A 337 -8.04 -9.09 -19.64
N SER A 338 -8.51 -8.64 -18.47
CA SER A 338 -9.49 -9.30 -17.58
C SER A 338 -9.07 -10.63 -16.92
N ALA A 339 -9.14 -10.63 -15.59
CA ALA A 339 -8.53 -11.59 -14.67
C ALA A 339 -9.07 -13.03 -14.73
N PRO A 340 -8.24 -13.99 -14.29
CA PRO A 340 -8.71 -15.08 -13.45
C PRO A 340 -7.87 -15.20 -12.16
N TRP A 341 -8.51 -15.09 -10.98
CA TRP A 341 -7.86 -15.32 -9.68
C TRP A 341 -8.29 -16.69 -9.10
N VAL A 342 -7.36 -17.65 -8.98
CA VAL A 342 -7.52 -18.92 -8.19
C VAL A 342 -6.32 -19.11 -7.23
N LEU A 343 -6.60 -19.54 -5.98
CA LEU A 343 -5.80 -19.47 -4.71
C LEU A 343 -6.17 -20.83 -4.12
N VAL A 344 -5.29 -21.45 -3.37
CA VAL A 344 -5.61 -22.58 -2.50
C VAL A 344 -4.73 -22.43 -1.25
N ARG A 345 -5.10 -23.05 -0.12
CA ARG A 345 -4.41 -23.04 1.21
C ARG A 345 -3.88 -24.44 1.60
N PRO A 346 -3.21 -24.72 2.76
CA PRO A 346 -2.71 -23.91 3.92
C PRO A 346 -1.17 -24.09 4.21
N THR A 347 -0.40 -23.39 5.08
CA THR A 347 -0.47 -22.90 6.50
C THR A 347 0.15 -21.47 6.70
N THR A 348 0.02 -20.86 7.90
CA THR A 348 0.34 -19.45 8.27
C THR A 348 1.81 -19.02 8.15
N ALA A 349 2.11 -17.87 7.51
CA ALA A 349 3.37 -17.11 7.76
C ALA A 349 3.49 -15.66 7.20
N ARG A 350 2.70 -15.22 6.21
CA ARG A 350 2.92 -13.91 5.52
C ARG A 350 1.62 -13.13 5.33
N LEU A 351 1.73 -11.81 5.16
CA LEU A 351 0.62 -10.95 4.74
C LEU A 351 0.76 -10.57 3.26
N ARG A 352 -0.35 -10.47 2.54
CA ARG A 352 -0.45 -9.98 1.16
C ARG A 352 -1.03 -8.58 1.23
N GLU A 353 -0.33 -7.60 0.67
CA GLU A 353 -0.84 -6.22 0.56
C GLU A 353 -0.95 -5.84 -0.91
N GLU A 354 -2.12 -5.40 -1.33
CA GLU A 354 -2.36 -4.82 -2.64
C GLU A 354 -2.72 -3.36 -2.47
N GLY A 355 -2.01 -2.47 -3.16
CA GLY A 355 -2.20 -1.05 -3.00
C GLY A 355 -1.80 -0.26 -4.24
N GLY A 356 -1.96 1.05 -4.13
CA GLY A 356 -1.57 1.94 -5.20
C GLY A 356 -1.46 3.38 -4.76
N VAL A 357 -0.79 4.17 -5.60
CA VAL A 357 -0.67 5.61 -5.48
C VAL A 357 -1.18 6.25 -6.78
N VAL A 358 -2.04 7.25 -6.65
CA VAL A 358 -2.53 8.07 -7.76
C VAL A 358 -1.73 9.36 -7.79
N THR A 359 -1.09 9.62 -8.93
CA THR A 359 -0.39 10.88 -9.20
C THR A 359 -1.15 11.62 -10.32
N PRO A 360 -2.06 12.55 -9.98
CA PRO A 360 -2.81 13.35 -10.94
C PRO A 360 -1.89 14.14 -11.86
N ASP A 361 -2.24 14.23 -13.14
CA ASP A 361 -1.42 14.91 -14.15
C ASP A 361 -1.16 16.39 -13.79
N GLU A 362 -2.16 17.06 -13.20
CA GLU A 362 -2.08 18.46 -12.72
C GLU A 362 -1.09 18.66 -11.56
N LEU A 363 -0.85 17.63 -10.76
CA LEU A 363 -0.03 17.71 -9.55
C LEU A 363 1.30 16.95 -9.69
N ARG A 364 1.59 16.32 -10.83
CA ARG A 364 2.84 15.57 -11.08
C ARG A 364 4.13 16.31 -10.72
N PRO A 365 4.30 17.62 -11.00
CA PRO A 365 5.53 18.32 -10.63
C PRO A 365 5.71 18.43 -9.10
N ALA A 366 4.61 18.41 -8.35
CA ALA A 366 4.56 18.64 -6.91
C ALA A 366 4.43 17.35 -6.08
N LEU A 367 3.74 16.32 -6.58
CA LEU A 367 3.59 15.02 -5.95
C LEU A 367 4.77 14.13 -6.35
N ARG A 368 5.73 14.00 -5.45
CA ARG A 368 6.80 13.02 -5.55
C ARG A 368 6.48 11.85 -4.64
N LEU A 369 6.68 10.63 -5.13
CA LEU A 369 6.80 9.47 -4.25
C LEU A 369 7.98 9.69 -3.28
N ALA A 370 8.06 8.86 -2.24
CA ALA A 370 9.15 8.96 -1.31
C ALA A 370 10.49 8.73 -2.02
N ALA A 371 11.52 9.43 -1.55
CA ALA A 371 12.88 9.21 -2.01
C ALA A 371 13.80 9.01 -0.82
N ILE A 372 14.78 8.13 -0.98
CA ILE A 372 15.80 7.89 0.03
C ILE A 372 17.12 8.39 -0.52
N GLU A 373 17.65 9.43 0.10
CA GLU A 373 18.95 10.01 -0.25
C GLU A 373 19.94 9.77 0.87
N GLY A 374 21.22 9.62 0.54
CA GLY A 374 22.21 9.52 1.60
C GLY A 374 23.65 9.44 1.14
N THR A 375 24.52 9.23 2.12
CA THR A 375 25.93 8.90 1.90
C THR A 375 26.30 7.58 2.56
N VAL A 376 27.05 6.75 1.85
CA VAL A 376 27.66 5.52 2.37
C VAL A 376 29.14 5.77 2.68
N ARG A 377 29.58 5.39 3.89
CA ARG A 377 30.94 5.62 4.37
C ARG A 377 31.54 4.35 4.96
N ASP A 378 32.85 4.22 4.88
CA ASP A 378 33.65 3.25 5.64
C ASP A 378 33.61 3.60 7.15
N SER A 379 33.42 2.61 8.02
CA SER A 379 33.43 2.77 9.48
C SER A 379 34.74 3.32 10.04
N THR A 380 35.88 2.94 9.48
CA THR A 380 37.20 3.16 10.11
C THR A 380 37.70 4.59 9.88
N ARG A 381 37.56 5.09 8.65
CA ARG A 381 38.10 6.39 8.25
C ARG A 381 37.02 7.38 7.82
N LYS A 382 35.75 7.00 7.92
CA LYS A 382 34.58 7.78 7.45
C LYS A 382 34.72 8.24 5.99
N ARG A 383 35.51 7.50 5.20
CA ARG A 383 35.73 7.78 3.78
C ARG A 383 34.50 7.34 2.97
N PRO A 384 34.14 8.05 1.90
CA PRO A 384 33.07 7.61 1.02
C PRO A 384 33.29 6.22 0.43
N LEU A 385 32.26 5.38 0.46
CA LEU A 385 32.28 4.03 -0.09
C LEU A 385 31.78 4.07 -1.55
N ARG A 386 32.67 4.42 -2.49
CA ARG A 386 32.36 4.48 -3.93
C ARG A 386 31.96 3.12 -4.48
N GLY A 387 30.95 3.11 -5.36
CA GLY A 387 30.52 1.90 -6.08
C GLY A 387 29.71 0.93 -5.23
N ALA A 388 29.38 1.30 -4.00
CA ALA A 388 28.50 0.50 -3.15
C ALA A 388 27.08 0.47 -3.73
N VAL A 389 26.50 -0.70 -3.86
CA VAL A 389 25.13 -0.88 -4.35
C VAL A 389 24.18 -0.83 -3.17
N VAL A 390 23.31 0.17 -3.14
CA VAL A 390 22.27 0.36 -2.15
C VAL A 390 20.95 -0.17 -2.71
N ALA A 391 20.34 -1.15 -2.07
CA ALA A 391 19.11 -1.78 -2.51
C ALA A 391 18.06 -1.80 -1.39
N LEU A 392 16.78 -1.67 -1.76
CA LEU A 392 15.65 -1.89 -0.86
C LEU A 392 15.22 -3.36 -0.95
N GLY A 393 15.48 -4.10 0.13
CA GLY A 393 15.13 -5.51 0.27
C GLY A 393 13.65 -5.77 -0.02
N GLY A 394 13.39 -6.81 -0.81
CA GLY A 394 12.06 -7.17 -1.26
C GLY A 394 11.55 -6.39 -2.48
N SER A 395 12.19 -5.29 -2.88
CA SER A 395 11.80 -4.50 -4.06
C SER A 395 12.84 -4.58 -5.19
N SER A 396 12.53 -4.01 -6.36
CA SER A 396 13.47 -3.83 -7.47
C SER A 396 14.29 -2.53 -7.37
N ARG A 397 14.06 -1.70 -6.35
CA ARG A 397 14.72 -0.38 -6.21
C ARG A 397 16.16 -0.55 -5.75
N SER A 398 17.09 -0.05 -6.56
CA SER A 398 18.52 -0.01 -6.23
C SER A 398 19.20 1.23 -6.84
N ALA A 399 20.31 1.64 -6.23
CA ALA A 399 21.13 2.75 -6.66
C ALA A 399 22.61 2.43 -6.38
N THR A 400 23.52 2.99 -7.17
CA THR A 400 24.96 2.85 -6.95
C THR A 400 25.53 4.13 -6.36
N ALA A 401 26.30 4.03 -5.29
CA ALA A 401 26.94 5.16 -4.64
C ALA A 401 28.04 5.76 -5.55
N ASP A 402 28.01 7.07 -5.74
CA ASP A 402 28.96 7.80 -6.57
C ASP A 402 30.36 7.91 -5.95
N SER A 403 31.26 8.68 -6.57
CA SER A 403 32.63 8.91 -6.04
C SER A 403 32.67 9.63 -4.70
N SER A 404 31.62 10.38 -4.36
CA SER A 404 31.43 11.03 -3.06
C SER A 404 30.64 10.15 -2.07
N GLY A 405 30.33 8.90 -2.46
CA GLY A 405 29.56 7.95 -1.68
C GLY A 405 28.07 8.29 -1.61
N ARG A 406 27.59 9.25 -2.40
CA ARG A 406 26.18 9.65 -2.43
C ARG A 406 25.35 8.68 -3.24
N PHE A 407 24.13 8.44 -2.79
CA PHE A 407 23.12 7.66 -3.50
C PHE A 407 21.75 8.33 -3.38
N ARG A 408 20.87 8.02 -4.34
CA ARG A 408 19.46 8.39 -4.31
C ARG A 408 18.62 7.24 -4.87
N LEU A 409 17.58 6.86 -4.14
CA LEU A 409 16.54 5.93 -4.57
C LEU A 409 15.25 6.72 -4.77
N ASP A 410 14.76 6.76 -6.00
CA ASP A 410 13.52 7.41 -6.39
C ASP A 410 12.34 6.44 -6.40
N ASP A 411 11.12 6.99 -6.47
CA ASP A 411 9.87 6.26 -6.66
C ASP A 411 9.67 5.11 -5.64
N VAL A 412 9.99 5.41 -4.38
CA VAL A 412 9.81 4.49 -3.26
C VAL A 412 8.38 4.61 -2.76
N THR A 413 7.63 3.52 -2.84
CA THR A 413 6.28 3.43 -2.28
C THR A 413 6.36 3.41 -0.75
N PRO A 414 5.41 4.05 -0.02
CA PRO A 414 5.48 4.06 1.44
C PRO A 414 5.38 2.66 2.04
N GLY A 415 6.18 2.36 3.07
CA GLY A 415 6.21 1.03 3.70
C GLY A 415 7.49 0.76 4.49
N ALA A 416 7.53 -0.36 5.21
CA ALA A 416 8.70 -0.77 5.98
C ALA A 416 9.62 -1.66 5.14
N TYR A 417 10.85 -1.20 4.91
CA TYR A 417 11.84 -1.89 4.09
C TYR A 417 13.12 -2.17 4.87
N GLN A 418 13.88 -3.15 4.39
CA GLN A 418 15.27 -3.33 4.79
C GLN A 418 16.18 -2.71 3.74
N LEU A 419 16.89 -1.65 4.09
CA LEU A 419 17.93 -1.07 3.24
C LEU A 419 19.21 -1.90 3.39
N LEU A 420 19.70 -2.43 2.27
CA LEU A 420 20.89 -3.26 2.18
C LEU A 420 21.95 -2.56 1.34
N VAL A 421 23.16 -2.44 1.86
CA VAL A 421 24.31 -1.92 1.11
C VAL A 421 25.29 -3.04 0.86
N ARG A 422 25.62 -3.26 -0.40
CA ARG A 422 26.61 -4.24 -0.87
C ARG A 422 27.85 -3.53 -1.36
N ALA A 423 29.01 -4.07 -1.03
CA ALA A 423 30.31 -3.52 -1.43
C ALA A 423 31.34 -4.65 -1.45
N SER A 424 32.30 -4.56 -2.37
CA SER A 424 33.24 -5.64 -2.70
C SER A 424 33.91 -6.32 -1.50
N GLY A 425 34.36 -5.56 -0.51
CA GLY A 425 35.02 -6.11 0.69
C GLY A 425 34.10 -6.83 1.68
N TYR A 426 32.79 -6.61 1.59
CA TYR A 426 31.77 -7.26 2.43
C TYR A 426 31.06 -8.39 1.68
N ASP A 427 30.86 -8.24 0.37
CA ASP A 427 30.28 -9.27 -0.49
C ASP A 427 31.12 -10.55 -0.48
N THR A 428 32.45 -10.43 -0.42
CA THR A 428 33.35 -11.59 -0.31
C THR A 428 33.18 -12.35 1.01
N LEU A 429 32.66 -11.69 2.05
CA LEU A 429 32.35 -12.25 3.36
C LEU A 429 30.91 -12.77 3.48
N GLY A 430 30.12 -12.67 2.41
CA GLY A 430 28.70 -13.07 2.42
C GLY A 430 27.81 -12.19 3.31
N VAL A 431 28.24 -10.97 3.66
CA VAL A 431 27.47 -10.05 4.50
C VAL A 431 27.24 -8.71 3.81
N ALA A 432 26.13 -8.05 4.14
CA ALA A 432 25.92 -6.67 3.71
C ALA A 432 26.86 -5.73 4.47
N ALA A 433 27.38 -4.71 3.78
CA ALA A 433 28.14 -3.62 4.37
C ALA A 433 27.28 -2.81 5.34
N VAL A 434 26.00 -2.61 5.01
CA VAL A 434 25.00 -1.98 5.88
C VAL A 434 23.70 -2.73 5.75
N GLU A 435 23.02 -2.91 6.88
CA GLU A 435 21.66 -3.41 6.94
C GLU A 435 20.87 -2.53 7.90
N ARG A 436 19.86 -1.81 7.40
CA ARG A 436 19.09 -0.83 8.19
C ARG A 436 17.60 -0.90 7.85
N SER A 437 16.76 -0.99 8.86
CA SER A 437 15.31 -0.86 8.67
C SER A 437 14.95 0.61 8.43
N VAL A 438 14.16 0.86 7.40
CA VAL A 438 13.69 2.19 6.99
C VAL A 438 12.19 2.11 6.70
N GLY A 439 11.47 3.18 7.00
CA GLY A 439 10.02 3.25 6.80
C GLY A 439 9.59 4.57 6.19
N PRO A 440 9.98 4.88 4.93
CA PRO A 440 9.60 6.14 4.31
C PRO A 440 8.07 6.28 4.28
N GLY A 441 7.59 7.42 4.77
CA GLY A 441 6.21 7.87 4.66
C GLY A 441 5.88 8.43 3.29
N ASP A 442 4.66 8.92 3.14
CA ASP A 442 4.17 9.45 1.87
C ASP A 442 4.88 10.75 1.47
N GLY A 443 5.41 10.80 0.25
CA GLY A 443 6.22 11.91 -0.27
C GLY A 443 7.49 12.23 0.51
N GLU A 444 7.87 11.41 1.50
CA GLU A 444 8.98 11.71 2.39
C GLU A 444 10.32 11.72 1.64
N GLN A 445 11.12 12.76 1.87
CA GLN A 445 12.50 12.83 1.40
C GLN A 445 13.42 12.39 2.55
N LEU A 446 13.58 11.07 2.71
CA LEU A 446 14.33 10.47 3.81
C LEU A 446 15.84 10.62 3.55
N ARG A 447 16.54 11.35 4.43
CA ARG A 447 17.99 11.56 4.35
C ARG A 447 18.75 10.70 5.35
N LEU A 448 19.70 9.90 4.86
CA LEU A 448 20.44 8.93 5.66
C LEU A 448 21.96 9.13 5.56
N THR A 449 22.65 8.88 6.67
CA THR A 449 24.09 8.56 6.65
C THR A 449 24.25 7.11 7.07
N LEU A 450 24.94 6.34 6.23
CA LEU A 450 25.11 4.90 6.39
C LEU A 450 26.61 4.61 6.57
N ASP A 451 26.96 4.12 7.75
CA ASP A 451 28.32 3.66 8.03
C ASP A 451 28.38 2.14 7.87
N ALA A 452 29.29 1.67 7.02
CA ALA A 452 29.54 0.25 6.84
C ALA A 452 29.96 -0.42 8.16
N LEU A 453 29.68 -1.72 8.33
CA LEU A 453 30.04 -2.46 9.55
C LEU A 453 31.52 -2.26 9.88
N ASP A 454 31.82 -1.89 11.12
CA ASP A 454 33.18 -1.90 11.63
C ASP A 454 33.65 -3.33 11.91
N THR A 455 34.95 -3.49 12.19
CA THR A 455 35.50 -4.83 12.41
C THR A 455 34.83 -5.55 13.58
N ARG A 456 34.42 -4.84 14.63
CA ARG A 456 33.74 -5.46 15.78
C ARG A 456 32.38 -5.99 15.36
N ALA A 457 31.55 -5.15 14.74
CA ALA A 457 30.23 -5.52 14.25
C ALA A 457 30.30 -6.65 13.20
N LEU A 458 31.32 -6.63 12.34
CA LEU A 458 31.60 -7.68 11.36
C LEU A 458 31.93 -9.01 12.05
N THR A 459 32.83 -9.01 13.05
CA THR A 459 33.14 -10.24 13.81
C THR A 459 31.92 -10.78 14.55
N THR A 460 31.14 -9.91 15.21
CA THR A 460 29.90 -10.29 15.89
C THR A 460 28.92 -10.95 14.92
N ARG A 461 28.76 -10.40 13.71
CA ARG A 461 27.88 -10.96 12.69
C ARG A 461 28.35 -12.32 12.17
N LEU A 462 29.64 -12.46 11.86
CA LEU A 462 30.22 -13.73 11.38
C LEU A 462 30.26 -14.83 12.44
N CYS A 463 30.30 -14.46 13.72
CA CYS A 463 30.41 -15.37 14.86
C CYS A 463 29.08 -15.60 15.61
N GLY A 464 27.94 -15.47 14.92
CA GLY A 464 26.63 -15.81 15.49
C GLY A 464 26.23 -14.95 16.71
N GLY A 465 26.57 -13.66 16.68
CA GLY A 465 26.26 -12.71 17.76
C GLY A 465 27.32 -12.63 18.86
N ARG A 466 28.38 -13.44 18.81
CA ARG A 466 29.50 -13.38 19.77
C ARG A 466 30.56 -12.40 19.28
N ALA A 467 30.85 -11.38 20.09
CA ALA A 467 32.02 -10.54 19.84
C ALA A 467 33.29 -11.35 20.09
N ALA A 468 34.26 -11.30 19.17
CA ALA A 468 35.56 -11.91 19.39
C ALA A 468 36.21 -11.33 20.65
N ALA A 469 36.84 -12.17 21.47
CA ALA A 469 37.55 -11.73 22.66
C ALA A 469 38.62 -10.69 22.30
N TRP A 470 38.87 -9.74 23.21
CA TRP A 470 39.74 -8.60 22.93
C TRP A 470 41.14 -9.06 22.51
N GLY A 471 41.60 -8.62 21.33
CA GLY A 471 42.89 -9.02 20.77
C GLY A 471 42.86 -10.30 19.92
N ARG A 472 41.78 -11.07 19.91
CA ARG A 472 41.60 -12.20 18.97
C ARG A 472 41.25 -11.71 17.57
N GLY A 473 41.44 -12.58 16.59
CA GLY A 473 41.04 -12.37 15.20
C GLY A 473 39.96 -13.36 14.75
N THR A 474 39.42 -13.14 13.56
CA THR A 474 38.45 -14.03 12.92
C THR A 474 38.98 -14.46 11.57
N LEU A 475 38.94 -15.77 11.30
CA LEU A 475 39.25 -16.34 9.98
C LEU A 475 37.94 -16.70 9.30
N HIS A 476 37.67 -16.10 8.15
CA HIS A 476 36.54 -16.45 7.31
C HIS A 476 37.05 -17.09 6.02
N VAL A 477 36.43 -18.17 5.57
CA VAL A 477 36.82 -18.88 4.36
C VAL A 477 35.59 -19.16 3.52
N THR A 478 35.68 -18.82 2.24
CA THR A 478 34.70 -19.20 1.22
C THR A 478 35.28 -20.34 0.41
N VAL A 479 34.55 -21.45 0.29
CA VAL A 479 34.96 -22.61 -0.47
C VAL A 479 34.15 -22.71 -1.75
N ARG A 480 34.85 -22.81 -2.87
CA ARG A 480 34.24 -22.90 -4.20
C ARG A 480 34.74 -24.11 -4.96
N ASP A 481 33.93 -24.55 -5.90
CA ASP A 481 34.32 -25.50 -6.93
C ASP A 481 35.21 -24.80 -7.95
N SER A 482 36.39 -25.36 -8.25
CA SER A 482 37.34 -24.73 -9.16
C SER A 482 36.88 -24.68 -10.62
N ALA A 483 35.95 -25.56 -11.03
CA ALA A 483 35.50 -25.65 -12.42
C ALA A 483 34.27 -24.77 -12.69
N SER A 484 33.30 -24.77 -11.78
CA SER A 484 32.03 -24.05 -11.91
C SER A 484 31.99 -22.71 -11.16
N GLY A 485 32.90 -22.48 -10.21
CA GLY A 485 32.86 -21.31 -9.31
C GLY A 485 31.73 -21.35 -8.27
N ALA A 486 30.90 -22.41 -8.28
CA ALA A 486 29.79 -22.60 -7.35
C ALA A 486 30.30 -22.80 -5.92
N THR A 487 29.51 -22.38 -4.93
CA THR A 487 29.83 -22.54 -3.51
C THR A 487 29.74 -24.00 -3.09
N ARG A 488 30.66 -24.46 -2.23
CA ARG A 488 30.72 -25.86 -1.76
C ARG A 488 30.35 -26.01 -0.28
N PRO A 489 29.15 -26.51 0.05
CA PRO A 489 28.76 -26.83 1.42
C PRO A 489 29.38 -28.13 1.92
N GLY A 490 29.44 -28.32 3.25
CA GLY A 490 29.85 -29.59 3.87
C GLY A 490 31.36 -29.84 3.95
N VAL A 491 32.20 -28.91 3.50
CA VAL A 491 33.67 -29.01 3.55
C VAL A 491 34.14 -28.82 5.00
N GLN A 492 34.91 -29.78 5.51
CA GLN A 492 35.45 -29.74 6.86
C GLN A 492 36.76 -28.94 6.90
N GLY A 493 36.76 -27.84 7.65
CA GLY A 493 37.94 -27.05 7.94
C GLY A 493 38.50 -27.33 9.33
N THR A 494 39.80 -27.58 9.43
CA THR A 494 40.54 -27.69 10.69
C THR A 494 41.61 -26.61 10.76
N LEU A 495 41.53 -25.73 11.75
CA LEU A 495 42.49 -24.66 12.00
C LEU A 495 43.36 -25.00 13.22
N ARG A 496 44.68 -24.91 13.07
CA ARG A 496 45.67 -25.26 14.11
C ARG A 496 46.68 -24.16 14.38
N TRP A 497 47.01 -23.94 15.65
CA TRP A 497 48.09 -23.04 16.09
C TRP A 497 48.68 -23.47 17.44
N MET A 498 49.83 -22.91 17.82
CA MET A 498 50.45 -23.15 19.13
C MET A 498 50.05 -22.03 20.12
N SER A 499 49.53 -22.39 21.30
CA SER A 499 49.20 -21.48 22.41
C SER A 499 50.21 -21.60 23.53
N THR A 500 50.56 -20.50 24.18
CA THR A 500 51.51 -20.45 25.32
C THR A 500 50.81 -20.54 26.69
N THR A 501 49.60 -21.11 26.73
CA THR A 501 48.74 -21.18 27.92
C THR A 501 48.72 -22.59 28.54
N GLY A 502 49.82 -23.33 28.44
CA GLY A 502 49.91 -24.64 29.10
C GLY A 502 49.94 -24.53 30.63
N ARG A 503 50.02 -25.69 31.31
CA ARG A 503 49.96 -25.76 32.78
C ARG A 503 51.18 -25.14 33.43
N GLU A 504 52.31 -25.05 32.72
CA GLU A 504 53.54 -24.40 33.17
C GLU A 504 53.93 -23.20 32.27
N THR A 505 54.67 -22.25 32.84
CA THR A 505 55.16 -21.07 32.13
C THR A 505 56.18 -21.48 31.06
N GLY A 506 55.77 -21.55 29.79
CA GLY A 506 56.63 -21.96 28.66
C GLY A 506 56.05 -23.08 27.80
N ASP A 507 55.00 -23.77 28.27
CA ASP A 507 54.34 -24.84 27.52
C ASP A 507 53.63 -24.30 26.26
N SER A 508 53.97 -24.89 25.11
CA SER A 508 53.28 -24.65 23.84
C SER A 508 52.27 -25.76 23.58
N VAL A 509 50.98 -25.48 23.81
CA VAL A 509 49.88 -26.42 23.56
C VAL A 509 49.31 -26.19 22.16
N ALA A 510 49.22 -27.24 21.34
CA ALA A 510 48.57 -27.17 20.03
C ALA A 510 47.05 -27.02 20.20
N VAL A 511 46.51 -25.87 19.82
CA VAL A 511 45.07 -25.61 19.79
C VAL A 511 44.55 -25.97 18.40
N THR A 512 43.44 -26.71 18.35
CA THR A 512 42.77 -27.13 17.13
C THR A 512 41.30 -26.75 17.22
N VAL A 513 40.79 -26.08 16.19
CA VAL A 513 39.37 -25.71 16.06
C VAL A 513 38.86 -26.22 14.72
N GLN A 514 37.62 -26.67 14.68
CA GLN A 514 36.98 -27.20 13.48
C GLN A 514 35.73 -26.40 13.13
N ALA A 515 35.45 -26.30 11.84
CA ALA A 515 34.23 -25.69 11.29
C ALA A 515 33.87 -26.41 9.99
N THR A 516 32.58 -26.43 9.65
CA THR A 516 32.08 -27.01 8.40
C THR A 516 31.48 -25.91 7.54
N SER A 517 31.70 -25.94 6.23
CA SER A 517 31.08 -24.96 5.34
C SER A 517 29.56 -25.10 5.30
N ASP A 518 28.86 -23.96 5.37
CA ASP A 518 27.41 -23.87 5.28
C ASP A 518 26.91 -23.99 3.82
N ALA A 519 25.60 -23.84 3.61
CA ALA A 519 24.97 -23.90 2.28
C ALA A 519 25.58 -22.92 1.24
N ASN A 520 26.19 -21.81 1.70
CA ASN A 520 26.84 -20.81 0.87
C ASN A 520 28.36 -21.07 0.74
N GLY A 521 28.84 -22.22 1.18
CA GLY A 521 30.25 -22.58 1.18
C GLY A 521 31.09 -21.76 2.16
N HIS A 522 30.47 -21.14 3.17
CA HIS A 522 31.17 -20.32 4.15
C HIS A 522 31.51 -21.10 5.41
N LEU A 523 32.73 -20.96 5.90
CA LEU A 523 33.14 -21.44 7.22
C LEU A 523 33.93 -20.36 7.97
N THR A 524 33.61 -20.18 9.25
CA THR A 524 34.18 -19.13 10.09
C THR A 524 34.82 -19.73 11.32
N PHE A 525 36.06 -19.35 11.61
CA PHE A 525 36.73 -19.60 12.89
C PHE A 525 36.78 -18.31 13.69
N CYS A 526 36.16 -18.35 14.87
CA CYS A 526 36.11 -17.24 15.82
C CYS A 526 37.17 -17.40 16.90
N ASP A 527 37.50 -16.31 17.59
CA ASP A 527 38.47 -16.28 18.71
C ASP A 527 39.87 -16.82 18.38
N VAL A 528 40.29 -16.63 17.14
CA VAL A 528 41.59 -17.12 16.64
C VAL A 528 42.73 -16.31 17.25
N ALA A 529 43.82 -16.99 17.62
CA ALA A 529 45.00 -16.33 18.16
C ALA A 529 45.62 -15.35 17.16
N SER A 530 45.85 -14.12 17.60
CA SER A 530 46.50 -13.09 16.79
C SER A 530 48.02 -13.20 16.80
N GLY A 531 48.67 -12.77 15.71
CA GLY A 531 50.14 -12.65 15.64
C GLY A 531 50.89 -13.99 15.66
N ARG A 532 50.19 -15.11 15.43
CA ARG A 532 50.76 -16.46 15.43
C ARG A 532 50.58 -17.13 14.08
N ALA A 533 51.50 -18.02 13.73
CA ALA A 533 51.36 -18.87 12.56
C ALA A 533 50.21 -19.87 12.75
N LEU A 534 49.26 -19.85 11.82
CA LEU A 534 48.09 -20.71 11.77
C LEU A 534 48.21 -21.65 10.57
N THR A 535 47.77 -22.89 10.72
CA THR A 535 47.62 -23.84 9.61
C THR A 535 46.14 -24.19 9.46
N LEU A 536 45.55 -23.85 8.32
CA LEU A 536 44.22 -24.27 7.90
C LEU A 536 44.34 -25.50 7.00
N GLN A 537 43.54 -26.53 7.27
CA GLN A 537 43.39 -27.70 6.41
C GLN A 537 41.90 -27.87 6.07
N LEU A 538 41.57 -27.85 4.79
CA LEU A 538 40.23 -28.13 4.27
C LEU A 538 40.18 -29.56 3.72
N ARG A 539 39.09 -30.28 3.98
CA ARG A 539 38.83 -31.64 3.51
C ARG A 539 37.40 -31.76 3.03
N ASP A 540 37.23 -32.31 1.83
CA ASP A 540 35.94 -32.54 1.18
C ASP A 540 35.69 -34.07 1.12
N GLY A 541 34.82 -34.61 1.97
CA GLY A 541 34.59 -36.06 2.09
C GLY A 541 35.69 -36.86 2.79
N ALA A 542 35.48 -38.18 2.92
CA ALA A 542 36.38 -39.09 3.67
C ALA A 542 37.70 -39.40 2.94
N ALA A 543 37.73 -39.29 1.61
CA ALA A 543 38.88 -39.58 0.75
C ALA A 543 39.30 -38.40 -0.16
N GLY A 544 38.65 -37.24 -0.06
CA GLY A 544 38.67 -36.25 -1.13
C GLY A 544 39.76 -35.17 -1.06
N THR A 545 39.83 -34.44 -2.17
CA THR A 545 40.67 -33.27 -2.43
C THR A 545 40.63 -32.26 -1.29
N GLY A 546 41.80 -31.81 -0.84
CA GLY A 546 41.92 -30.87 0.26
C GLY A 546 42.90 -29.75 -0.05
N ALA A 547 42.78 -28.64 0.67
CA ALA A 547 43.71 -27.53 0.60
C ALA A 547 44.37 -27.32 1.96
N ARG A 548 45.65 -26.96 1.96
CA ARG A 548 46.38 -26.58 3.18
C ARG A 548 46.94 -25.18 3.00
N LEU A 549 46.55 -24.27 3.89
CA LEU A 549 47.00 -22.88 3.87
C LEU A 549 47.70 -22.56 5.18
N ARG A 550 48.80 -21.79 5.10
CA ARG A 550 49.46 -21.19 6.26
C ARG A 550 49.19 -19.69 6.24
N THR A 551 48.84 -19.14 7.39
CA THR A 551 48.49 -17.71 7.51
C THR A 551 48.77 -17.19 8.91
N MET A 552 48.66 -15.88 9.09
CA MET A 552 48.67 -15.20 10.37
C MET A 552 47.54 -14.18 10.37
N ILE A 553 46.89 -14.00 11.52
CA ILE A 553 45.78 -13.04 11.67
C ILE A 553 46.22 -11.93 12.62
N PRO A 554 46.14 -10.64 12.21
CA PRO A 554 46.35 -9.52 13.12
C PRO A 554 45.33 -9.49 14.26
N ALA A 555 45.68 -8.85 15.37
CA ALA A 555 44.73 -8.63 16.45
C ALA A 555 43.55 -7.79 15.95
N ARG A 556 42.31 -8.19 16.30
CA ARG A 556 41.08 -7.49 15.95
C ARG A 556 40.89 -7.30 14.43
N ALA A 557 41.31 -8.29 13.65
CA ALA A 557 41.12 -8.29 12.20
C ALA A 557 40.27 -9.49 11.76
N VAL A 558 39.54 -9.29 10.67
CA VAL A 558 38.93 -10.38 9.90
C VAL A 558 39.86 -10.67 8.73
N ARG A 559 40.33 -11.92 8.62
CA ARG A 559 41.08 -12.39 7.47
C ARG A 559 40.17 -13.28 6.63
N HIS A 560 40.06 -12.99 5.34
CA HIS A 560 39.30 -13.78 4.39
C HIS A 560 40.20 -14.55 3.43
N PHE A 561 39.81 -15.78 3.10
CA PHE A 561 40.35 -16.56 1.99
C PHE A 561 39.21 -17.08 1.11
N ASP A 562 39.34 -16.91 -0.20
CA ASP A 562 38.56 -17.67 -1.17
C ASP A 562 39.42 -18.86 -1.62
N VAL A 563 38.93 -20.08 -1.39
CA VAL A 563 39.66 -21.31 -1.68
C VAL A 563 38.85 -22.15 -2.65
N SER A 564 39.39 -22.35 -3.85
CA SER A 564 38.83 -23.25 -4.83
C SER A 564 39.38 -24.66 -4.63
N LEU A 565 38.48 -25.65 -4.51
CA LEU A 565 38.83 -27.07 -4.45
C LEU A 565 38.52 -27.72 -5.80
N ALA A 566 39.38 -28.65 -6.21
CA ALA A 566 39.17 -29.47 -7.41
C ALA A 566 37.87 -30.31 -7.27
N PRO A 567 37.21 -30.69 -8.39
CA PRO A 567 36.05 -31.59 -8.38
C PRO A 567 36.31 -32.80 -7.51
N ALA A 568 35.33 -33.18 -6.68
CA ALA A 568 35.40 -34.47 -5.99
C ALA A 568 35.51 -35.57 -7.08
N PRO A 569 36.41 -36.54 -6.94
CA PRO A 569 36.42 -37.69 -7.85
C PRO A 569 35.05 -38.38 -7.73
N GLY A 570 34.38 -38.53 -8.87
CA GLY A 570 33.02 -39.07 -8.97
C GLY A 570 32.92 -40.54 -8.59
#